data_AF-A0A9D6XY97-F1
#
_entry.id   AF-A0A9D6XY97-F1
#
_cell.length_a   1.000
_cell.length_b   1.000
_cell.length_c   1.000
_cell.angle_alpha   90.00
_cell.angle_beta   90.00
_cell.angle_gamma   90.00
#
_symmetry.space_group_name_H-M   'P 1'
#
loop_
_entity.id
_entity.type
_entity.pdbx_description
1 polymer ?
#
loop_
_entity_poly.entity_id
_entity_poly.type
_entity_poly.pdbx_seq_one_letter_code
_entity_poly.pdbx_strand_id
1 'polypeptide(L)'
;MSRKARLGLYLEDEEIKKRIKIAAARRGTSTTAYCAEAIRERLQRDGEMSDKIDRGKLALLSRIDKLRQEIGPVGTSTAELVEEGRRR
;
A
#
# COMPACT_ATOMS: atom_id res chain seq x y z
N MET A 1 7.78 -3.44 24.68
CA MET A 1 6.68 -4.40 24.92
C MET A 1 5.48 -3.97 24.08
N SER A 2 5.17 -4.66 22.98
CA SER A 2 4.00 -4.32 22.14
C SER A 2 2.71 -4.73 22.85
N ARG A 3 1.79 -3.78 23.06
CA ARG A 3 0.43 -4.08 23.56
C ARG A 3 -0.29 -4.93 22.51
N LYS A 4 -0.47 -6.22 22.79
CA LYS A 4 -1.28 -7.11 21.96
C LYS A 4 -2.73 -7.01 22.39
N ALA A 5 -3.61 -6.54 21.50
CA ALA A 5 -5.05 -6.61 21.69
C ALA A 5 -5.54 -8.02 21.30
N ARG A 6 -6.47 -8.60 22.06
CA ARG A 6 -7.10 -9.90 21.73
C ARG A 6 -8.43 -9.62 21.03
N LEU A 7 -8.65 -10.26 19.89
CA LEU A 7 -9.92 -10.25 19.17
C LEU A 7 -10.49 -11.68 19.21
N GLY A 8 -11.67 -11.83 19.82
CA GLY A 8 -12.43 -13.08 19.78
C GLY A 8 -13.40 -13.04 18.59
N LEU A 9 -13.31 -14.02 17.69
CA LEU A 9 -14.16 -14.12 16.51
C LEU A 9 -15.01 -15.39 16.64
N TYR A 10 -16.34 -15.21 16.58
CA TYR A 10 -17.27 -16.31 16.39
C TYR A 10 -17.51 -16.44 14.88
N LEU A 11 -17.41 -17.67 14.38
CA LEU A 11 -17.68 -18.01 12.99
C LEU A 11 -19.06 -18.67 12.94
N GLU A 12 -19.91 -18.23 12.02
CA GLU A 12 -21.26 -18.79 11.85
C GLU A 12 -21.21 -20.24 11.33
N ASP A 13 -20.16 -20.61 10.59
CA ASP A 13 -20.09 -21.89 9.89
C ASP A 13 -18.76 -22.63 10.11
N GLU A 14 -18.86 -23.94 10.42
CA GLU A 14 -17.71 -24.83 10.55
C GLU A 14 -17.00 -25.05 9.20
N GLU A 15 -17.71 -24.90 8.08
CA GLU A 15 -17.10 -24.99 6.76
C GLU A 15 -16.08 -23.88 6.52
N ILE A 16 -16.39 -22.66 6.98
CA ILE A 16 -15.49 -21.51 6.89
C ILE A 16 -14.24 -21.76 7.72
N LYS A 17 -14.39 -22.33 8.92
CA LYS A 17 -13.26 -22.73 9.78
C LYS A 17 -12.35 -23.76 9.08
N LYS A 18 -12.90 -24.75 8.37
CA LYS A 18 -12.12 -25.71 7.57
C LYS A 18 -11.37 -25.01 6.43
N ARG A 19 -12.04 -24.13 5.68
CA ARG A 19 -11.42 -23.38 4.58
C ARG A 19 -10.28 -22.49 5.07
N ILE A 20 -10.45 -21.81 6.21
CA ILE A 20 -9.40 -21.00 6.85
C ILE A 20 -8.19 -21.86 7.21
N LYS A 21 -8.41 -23.03 7.82
CA LYS A 21 -7.31 -23.95 8.16
C LYS A 21 -6.53 -24.39 6.93
N ILE A 22 -7.23 -24.75 5.85
CA ILE A 22 -6.60 -25.17 4.59
C ILE A 22 -5.81 -23.99 3.98
N ALA A 23 -6.38 -22.79 3.97
CA ALA A 23 -5.71 -21.61 3.43
C ALA A 23 -4.46 -21.21 4.24
N ALA A 24 -4.56 -21.28 5.58
CA ALA A 24 -3.43 -21.04 6.47
C ALA A 24 -2.31 -22.08 6.26
N ALA A 25 -2.66 -23.36 6.16
CA ALA A 25 -1.73 -24.45 5.88
C ALA A 25 -1.03 -24.28 4.52
N ARG A 26 -1.78 -23.89 3.48
CA ARG A 26 -1.21 -23.59 2.14
C ARG A 26 -0.18 -22.47 2.18
N ARG A 27 -0.33 -21.49 3.08
CA ARG A 27 0.60 -20.38 3.27
C ARG A 27 1.69 -20.67 4.32
N GLY A 28 1.66 -21.83 4.98
CA GLY A 28 2.59 -22.17 6.07
C GLY A 28 2.44 -21.28 7.31
N THR A 29 1.26 -20.70 7.53
CA THR A 29 0.97 -19.76 8.64
C THR A 29 -0.02 -20.34 9.63
N SER A 30 -0.08 -19.80 10.85
CA SER A 30 -1.14 -20.16 11.80
C SER A 30 -2.49 -19.57 11.35
N THR A 31 -3.58 -20.20 11.76
CA THR A 31 -4.94 -19.68 11.48
C THR A 31 -5.15 -18.26 12.02
N THR A 32 -4.57 -17.95 13.19
CA THR A 32 -4.62 -16.61 13.78
C THR A 32 -3.85 -15.58 12.96
N ALA A 33 -2.66 -15.93 12.46
CA ALA A 33 -1.88 -15.06 11.60
C ALA A 33 -2.58 -14.81 10.27
N TYR A 34 -3.10 -15.88 9.66
CA TYR A 34 -3.87 -15.80 8.42
C TYR A 34 -5.08 -14.86 8.54
N CYS A 35 -5.88 -15.01 9.61
CA CYS A 35 -7.02 -14.13 9.84
C CYS A 35 -6.60 -12.68 10.11
N ALA A 36 -5.53 -12.47 10.88
CA ALA A 36 -5.02 -11.12 11.17
C ALA A 36 -4.52 -10.42 9.90
N GLU A 37 -3.81 -11.12 9.02
CA GLU A 37 -3.38 -10.60 7.72
C GLU A 37 -4.57 -10.28 6.82
N ALA A 38 -5.54 -11.19 6.71
CA ALA A 38 -6.73 -10.98 5.90
C ALA A 38 -7.55 -9.76 6.38
N ILE A 39 -7.72 -9.59 7.69
CA ILE A 39 -8.38 -8.41 8.27
C ILE A 39 -7.58 -7.15 7.97
N ARG A 40 -6.25 -7.19 8.08
CA ARG A 40 -5.38 -6.05 7.78
C ARG A 40 -5.47 -5.63 6.32
N GLU A 41 -5.37 -6.58 5.39
CA GLU A 41 -5.54 -6.30 3.96
C GLU A 41 -6.91 -5.70 3.67
N ARG A 42 -7.97 -6.22 4.32
CA ARG A 42 -9.33 -5.71 4.13
C ARG A 42 -9.46 -4.28 4.63
N LEU A 43 -8.97 -3.98 5.83
CA LEU A 43 -8.92 -2.63 6.38
C LEU A 43 -8.10 -1.67 5.51
N GLN A 44 -7.02 -2.14 4.88
CA GLN A 44 -6.26 -1.34 3.92
C GLN A 44 -7.06 -1.03 2.65
N ARG A 45 -7.79 -2.02 2.10
CA ARG A 45 -8.64 -1.82 0.91
C ARG A 45 -9.82 -0.91 1.20
N ASP A 46 -10.42 -1.05 2.37
CA ASP A 46 -11.57 -0.26 2.80
C ASP A 46 -11.16 1.16 3.27
N GLY A 47 -9.85 1.47 3.28
CA GLY A 47 -9.30 2.78 3.64
C GLY A 47 -9.20 3.06 5.15
N GLU A 48 -9.76 2.17 5.98
CA GLU A 48 -9.76 2.22 7.45
C GLU A 48 -8.34 2.05 8.05
N MET A 49 -7.47 1.33 7.34
CA MET A 49 -6.03 1.42 7.54
C MET A 49 -5.41 2.12 6.34
N SER A 50 -5.28 3.44 6.44
CA SER A 50 -4.28 4.13 5.64
C SER A 50 -2.93 3.54 6.04
N ASP A 51 -2.35 2.73 5.16
CA ASP A 51 -0.92 2.53 5.18
C ASP A 51 -0.37 3.93 4.98
N LYS A 52 0.00 4.58 6.10
CA LYS A 52 0.40 5.99 6.21
C LYS A 52 1.06 6.34 4.90
N ILE A 53 0.35 7.10 4.06
CA ILE A 53 0.72 7.34 2.66
C ILE A 53 2.23 7.26 2.56
N ASP A 54 2.73 6.15 1.99
CA ASP A 54 4.13 5.78 2.12
C ASP A 54 4.94 7.03 1.82
N ARG A 55 5.62 7.60 2.82
CA ARG A 55 6.31 8.88 2.66
C ARG A 55 7.32 8.78 1.52
N GLY A 56 7.83 7.57 1.26
CA GLY A 56 8.63 7.26 0.08
C GLY A 56 7.87 7.46 -1.23
N LYS A 57 6.62 6.99 -1.33
CA LYS A 57 5.75 7.18 -2.50
C LYS A 57 5.33 8.63 -2.71
N LEU A 58 5.01 9.38 -1.64
CA LEU A 58 4.78 10.83 -1.73
C LEU A 58 6.04 11.58 -2.18
N ALA A 59 7.20 11.25 -1.60
CA ALA A 59 8.47 11.85 -2.00
C ALA A 59 8.84 11.52 -3.46
N LEU A 60 8.51 10.31 -3.92
CA LEU A 60 8.70 9.90 -5.31
C LEU A 60 7.80 10.71 -6.25
N LEU A 61 6.52 10.86 -5.91
CA LEU A 61 5.57 11.66 -6.70
C LEU A 61 6.01 13.13 -6.76
N SER A 62 6.42 13.72 -5.63
CA SER A 62 6.96 15.10 -5.62
C SER A 62 8.24 15.24 -6.45
N ARG A 63 9.11 14.22 -6.51
CA ARG A 63 10.28 14.22 -7.41
C ARG A 63 9.89 14.17 -8.88
N ILE A 64 8.88 13.38 -9.22
CA ILE A 64 8.35 13.29 -10.60
C ILE A 64 7.70 14.62 -11.02
N ASP A 65 6.96 15.27 -10.13
CA ASP A 65 6.35 16.57 -10.45
C ASP A 65 7.39 17.68 -10.62
N LYS A 66 8.46 17.69 -9.82
CA LYS A 66 9.60 18.60 -10.04
C LYS A 66 10.27 18.34 -11.39
N LEU A 67 10.51 17.08 -11.73
CA LEU A 67 11.04 16.73 -13.04
C LEU A 67 10.14 17.26 -14.16
N ARG A 68 8.82 17.05 -14.09
CA ARG A 68 7.88 17.59 -15.09
C ARG A 68 7.94 19.11 -15.24
N GLN A 69 8.20 19.85 -14.17
CA GLN A 69 8.39 21.31 -14.24
C GLN A 69 9.70 21.71 -14.92
N GLU A 70 10.77 20.92 -14.76
CA GLU A 70 12.09 21.21 -15.31
C GLU A 70 12.25 20.83 -16.80
N ILE A 71 11.71 19.66 -17.20
CA ILE A 71 11.84 19.15 -18.58
C ILE A 71 10.65 19.46 -19.48
N GLY A 72 9.54 19.97 -18.93
CA GLY A 72 8.32 20.20 -19.71
C GLY A 72 7.67 18.89 -20.22
N PRO A 73 6.62 18.98 -21.04
CA PRO A 73 6.03 17.81 -21.70
C PRO A 73 7.06 17.10 -22.58
N VAL A 74 6.92 15.77 -22.72
CA VAL A 74 7.82 14.96 -23.54
C VAL A 74 7.81 15.48 -24.98
N GLY A 75 8.95 16.02 -25.44
CA GLY A 75 9.10 16.60 -26.77
C GLY A 75 9.53 18.07 -26.80
N THR A 76 9.56 18.78 -25.66
CA THR A 76 10.05 20.16 -25.59
C THR A 76 11.55 20.24 -25.85
N SER A 77 11.97 21.15 -26.76
CA SER A 77 13.38 21.30 -27.12
C SER A 77 14.16 21.98 -25.98
N THR A 78 15.45 21.64 -25.84
CA THR A 78 16.30 22.27 -24.81
C THR A 78 16.44 23.78 -24.98
N ALA A 79 16.34 24.28 -26.22
CA ALA A 79 16.35 25.71 -26.51
C ALA A 79 15.11 26.41 -25.94
N GLU A 80 13.92 25.84 -26.12
CA GLU A 80 12.66 26.35 -25.55
C GLU A 80 12.69 26.35 -24.02
N LEU A 81 13.26 25.32 -23.39
CA LEU A 81 13.40 25.27 -21.92
C LEU A 81 14.36 26.35 -21.36
N VAL A 82 15.36 26.77 -22.15
CA VAL A 82 16.31 27.84 -21.79
C VAL A 82 15.69 29.22 -21.99
N GLU A 83 14.93 29.42 -23.08
CA GLU A 83 14.15 30.65 -23.28
C GLU A 83 13.09 30.88 -22.19
N GLU A 84 12.43 29.81 -21.74
CA GLU A 84 11.46 29.86 -20.62
C GLU A 84 12.13 30.02 -19.24
N GLY A 85 13.47 30.03 -19.16
CA GLY A 85 14.22 30.16 -17.90
C GLY A 85 14.09 28.96 -16.95
N ARG A 86 13.55 27.84 -17.43
CA ARG A 86 13.37 26.59 -16.68
C ARG A 86 14.64 25.76 -16.62
N ARG A 87 15.57 26.02 -17.53
CA ARG A 87 16.89 25.38 -17.61
C ARG A 87 17.95 26.45 -17.87
N ARG A 88 19.12 26.32 -17.24
CA ARG A 88 20.30 27.17 -17.48
C ARG A 88 21.33 26.44 -18.33
#